data_AF-A0A496WP82-F1
#
_entry.id   AF-A0A496WP82-F1
#
_cell.length_a   1.000
_cell.length_b   1.000
_cell.length_c   1.000
_cell.angle_alpha   90.00
_cell.angle_beta   90.00
_cell.angle_gamma   90.00
#
_symmetry.space_group_name_H-M   'P 1'
#
loop_
_entity.id
_entity.type
_entity.pdbx_description
1 polymer ?
#
loop_
_entity_poly.entity_id
_entity_poly.type
_entity_poly.pdbx_seq_one_letter_code
_entity_poly.pdbx_strand_id
1 'polypeptide(L)'
;MILQALNEYYQRKTAEPGAGLAELGFEQKELPFIIEINAQGELVQIEDTREGIGNKKTAQSFTVPQGVKKTSGVATNLLWDNVEYVLGIDKNSQSKEDPEEERQRLLEVEKRKNRVADQHRAFIDKIKAQPEAIIADGGVQAVLRFLNDFD
;
A
#
# COMPACT_ATOMS: atom_id res chain seq x y z
N MET A 1 27.87 -7.26 25.84
CA MET A 1 26.57 -6.57 25.91
C MET A 1 25.81 -6.83 24.61
N ILE A 2 24.59 -7.37 24.65
CA ILE A 2 23.91 -7.87 23.44
C ILE A 2 23.60 -6.77 22.43
N LEU A 3 23.28 -5.55 22.89
CA LEU A 3 22.99 -4.41 22.02
C LEU A 3 24.20 -3.95 21.19
N GLN A 4 25.41 -4.03 21.75
CA GLN A 4 26.64 -3.62 21.07
C GLN A 4 26.97 -4.61 19.94
N ALA A 5 26.84 -5.91 20.22
CA ALA A 5 27.03 -6.96 19.23
C ALA A 5 25.99 -6.88 18.08
N LEU A 6 24.74 -6.55 18.39
CA LEU A 6 23.70 -6.31 17.38
C LEU A 6 24.00 -5.07 16.52
N ASN A 7 24.50 -3.99 17.12
CA ASN A 7 24.90 -2.79 16.40
C ASN A 7 26.11 -3.05 15.48
N GLU A 8 27.13 -3.75 15.98
CA GLU A 8 28.30 -4.17 15.19
C GLU A 8 27.91 -5.13 14.06
N TYR A 9 26.91 -5.99 14.27
CA TYR A 9 26.38 -6.87 13.23
C TYR A 9 25.65 -6.07 12.13
N TYR A 10 24.81 -5.10 12.53
CA TYR A 10 24.13 -4.21 11.59
C TYR A 10 25.14 -3.42 10.74
N GLN A 11 26.15 -2.80 11.37
CA GLN A 11 27.20 -2.05 10.69
C GLN A 11 28.00 -2.90 9.69
N ARG A 12 28.28 -4.16 10.04
CA ARG A 12 28.96 -5.10 9.13
C ARG A 12 28.10 -5.44 7.91
N LYS A 13 26.81 -5.72 8.11
CA LYS A 13 25.91 -6.01 6.99
C LYS A 13 25.61 -4.79 6.12
N THR A 14 25.51 -3.58 6.67
CA THR A 14 25.30 -2.38 5.85
C THR A 14 26.52 -2.01 5.01
N ALA A 15 27.73 -2.42 5.42
CA ALA A 15 28.95 -2.23 4.64
C ALA A 15 29.12 -3.24 3.49
N GLU A 16 28.33 -4.32 3.45
CA GLU A 16 28.34 -5.33 2.40
C GLU A 16 27.30 -4.97 1.32
N PRO A 17 27.71 -4.65 0.07
CA PRO A 17 26.78 -4.45 -1.03
C PRO A 17 25.93 -5.71 -1.25
N GLY A 18 24.61 -5.59 -1.18
CA GLY A 18 23.69 -6.72 -1.41
C GLY A 18 23.36 -7.56 -0.18
N ALA A 19 23.70 -7.12 1.04
CA ALA A 19 23.38 -7.85 2.27
C ALA A 19 21.87 -8.01 2.57
N GLY A 20 20.99 -7.41 1.76
CA GLY A 20 19.54 -7.57 1.84
C GLY A 20 18.89 -6.87 3.03
N LEU A 21 19.60 -5.96 3.70
CA LEU A 21 18.99 -5.06 4.69
C LEU A 21 18.40 -3.86 3.95
N ALA A 22 17.11 -3.62 4.17
CA ALA A 22 16.49 -2.38 3.73
C ALA A 22 17.12 -1.20 4.48
N GLU A 23 17.31 -0.09 3.77
CA GLU A 23 17.81 1.14 4.39
C GLU A 23 16.84 1.65 5.46
N LEU A 24 17.35 2.49 6.37
CA LEU A 24 16.51 3.07 7.42
C LEU A 24 15.32 3.80 6.80
N GLY A 25 14.11 3.49 7.26
CA GLY A 25 12.86 4.03 6.72
C GLY A 25 12.25 3.21 5.58
N PHE A 26 12.87 2.09 5.20
CA PHE A 26 12.34 1.12 4.25
C PHE A 26 12.17 -0.26 4.91
N GLU A 27 11.31 -1.08 4.32
CA GLU A 27 11.14 -2.48 4.70
C GLU A 27 10.99 -3.38 3.48
N GLN A 28 11.30 -4.67 3.64
CA GLN A 28 11.01 -5.68 2.63
C GLN A 28 9.58 -6.16 2.81
N LYS A 29 8.76 -5.98 1.77
CA LYS A 29 7.34 -6.30 1.78
C LYS A 29 6.95 -7.17 0.59
N GLU A 30 6.26 -8.26 0.87
CA GLU A 30 5.61 -9.08 -0.15
C GLU A 30 4.38 -8.33 -0.71
N LEU A 31 4.40 -8.06 -2.02
CA LEU A 31 3.33 -7.34 -2.72
C LEU A 31 2.73 -8.23 -3.81
N PRO A 32 1.56 -8.87 -3.57
CA PRO A 32 0.96 -9.80 -4.52
C PRO A 32 0.58 -9.20 -5.88
N PHE A 33 0.29 -7.91 -5.91
CA PHE A 33 -0.16 -7.21 -7.10
C PHE A 33 0.57 -5.88 -7.25
N ILE A 34 0.94 -5.55 -8.48
CA ILE A 34 1.51 -4.25 -8.86
C ILE A 34 0.58 -3.62 -9.89
N ILE A 35 0.29 -2.33 -9.70
CA ILE A 35 -0.41 -1.52 -10.68
C ILE A 35 0.66 -0.84 -11.53
N GLU A 36 0.75 -1.24 -12.80
CA GLU A 36 1.64 -0.60 -13.75
C GLU A 36 0.91 0.53 -14.46
N ILE A 37 1.49 1.72 -14.40
CA ILE A 37 0.97 2.93 -15.04
C ILE A 37 2.03 3.54 -15.93
N ASN A 38 1.61 4.20 -17.00
CA ASN A 38 2.52 4.98 -17.83
C ASN A 38 2.75 6.39 -17.24
N ALA A 39 3.64 7.18 -17.87
CA ALA A 39 3.98 8.53 -17.41
C ALA A 39 2.80 9.52 -17.43
N GLN A 40 1.74 9.20 -18.18
CA GLN A 40 0.50 9.96 -18.29
C GLN A 40 -0.46 9.63 -17.15
N GLY A 41 -0.20 8.58 -16.37
CA GLY A 41 -1.10 8.09 -15.32
C GLY A 41 -2.15 7.11 -15.83
N GLU A 42 -2.00 6.58 -17.04
CA GLU A 42 -2.94 5.60 -17.59
C GLU A 42 -2.55 4.19 -17.13
N LEU A 43 -3.56 3.38 -16.79
CA LEU A 43 -3.36 1.97 -16.41
C LEU A 43 -2.83 1.17 -17.61
N VAL A 44 -1.64 0.60 -17.45
CA VAL A 44 -1.06 -0.32 -18.44
C VAL A 44 -1.54 -1.74 -18.12
N GLN A 45 -1.33 -2.19 -16.89
CA GLN A 45 -1.74 -3.53 -16.44
C GLN A 45 -1.73 -3.66 -14.91
N ILE A 46 -2.29 -4.77 -14.42
CA ILE A 46 -2.12 -5.24 -13.04
C ILE A 46 -1.32 -6.53 -13.09
N GLU A 47 -0.09 -6.48 -12.60
CA GLU A 47 0.82 -7.63 -12.55
C GLU A 47 0.58 -8.46 -11.29
N ASP A 48 0.46 -9.79 -11.45
CA ASP A 48 0.42 -10.75 -10.33
C ASP A 48 1.82 -11.28 -10.07
N THR A 49 2.43 -10.89 -8.96
CA THR A 49 3.82 -11.24 -8.61
C THR A 49 3.92 -12.56 -7.83
N ARG A 50 2.80 -13.27 -7.66
CA ARG A 50 2.75 -14.50 -6.87
C ARG A 50 3.28 -15.67 -7.68
N GLU A 51 4.32 -16.30 -7.15
CA GLU A 51 4.92 -17.50 -7.71
C GLU A 51 4.58 -18.74 -6.86
N GLY A 52 4.55 -19.91 -7.50
CA GLY A 52 4.30 -21.20 -6.85
C GLY A 52 3.02 -21.92 -7.30
N ILE A 53 2.84 -23.15 -6.83
CA ILE A 53 1.75 -24.05 -7.24
C ILE A 53 0.77 -24.26 -6.08
N GLY A 54 -0.53 -24.16 -6.35
CA GLY A 54 -1.60 -24.40 -5.39
C GLY A 54 -1.68 -23.33 -4.29
N ASN A 55 -1.87 -23.74 -3.04
CA ASN A 55 -2.04 -22.83 -1.89
C ASN A 55 -0.72 -22.24 -1.35
N LYS A 56 0.43 -22.59 -1.93
CA LYS A 56 1.75 -22.07 -1.54
C LYS A 56 2.24 -21.00 -2.52
N LYS A 57 1.36 -20.07 -2.87
CA LYS A 57 1.72 -18.91 -3.68
C LYS A 57 2.35 -17.86 -2.78
N THR A 58 3.62 -17.54 -3.03
CA THR A 58 4.35 -16.49 -2.31
C THR A 58 4.51 -15.31 -3.25
N ALA A 59 4.20 -14.11 -2.78
CA ALA A 59 4.40 -12.90 -3.56
C ALA A 59 5.88 -12.49 -3.56
N GLN A 60 6.31 -11.87 -4.64
CA GLN A 60 7.64 -11.29 -4.71
C GLN A 60 7.81 -10.19 -3.64
N SER A 61 9.03 -10.11 -3.09
CA SER A 61 9.39 -9.13 -2.07
C SER A 61 10.00 -7.87 -2.70
N PHE A 62 9.50 -6.70 -2.28
CA PHE A 62 9.91 -5.39 -2.76
C PHE A 62 10.39 -4.53 -1.59
N THR A 63 11.37 -3.67 -1.84
CA THR A 63 11.79 -2.64 -0.90
C THR A 63 10.82 -1.46 -1.00
N VAL A 64 10.08 -1.21 0.07
CA VAL A 64 9.05 -0.16 0.11
C VAL A 64 9.27 0.78 1.28
N PRO A 65 8.76 2.03 1.24
CA PRO A 65 8.73 2.89 2.40
C PRO A 65 8.05 2.18 3.58
N GLN A 66 8.65 2.28 4.76
CA GLN A 66 8.21 1.57 5.94
C GLN A 66 6.73 1.81 6.23
N GLY A 67 6.00 0.71 6.43
CA GLY A 67 4.58 0.75 6.75
C GLY A 67 4.32 1.41 8.09
N VAL A 68 3.14 2.02 8.21
CA VAL A 68 2.66 2.56 9.49
C VAL A 68 1.88 1.50 10.22
N LYS A 69 2.09 1.39 11.54
CA LYS A 69 1.22 0.55 12.37
C LYS A 69 -0.15 1.21 12.44
N LYS A 70 -1.13 0.60 11.78
CA LYS A 70 -2.53 1.07 11.78
C LYS A 70 -3.14 0.80 13.16
N THR A 71 -3.08 1.78 14.06
CA THR A 71 -3.90 1.82 15.28
C THR A 71 -5.32 2.25 14.93
N SER A 72 -6.24 2.28 15.90
CA SER A 72 -7.62 2.73 15.67
C SER A 72 -7.66 4.07 14.91
N GLY A 73 -8.10 4.05 13.65
CA GLY A 73 -8.12 5.21 12.76
C GLY A 73 -7.85 4.83 11.30
N VAL A 74 -7.89 5.84 10.43
CA VAL A 74 -7.48 5.72 9.01
C VAL A 74 -5.99 6.04 8.94
N ALA A 75 -5.19 5.04 8.58
CA ALA A 75 -3.74 5.16 8.44
C ALA A 75 -3.30 4.37 7.22
N THR A 76 -2.44 4.97 6.40
CA THR A 76 -2.07 4.43 5.09
C THR A 76 -0.56 4.44 4.88
N ASN A 77 -0.04 3.54 4.04
CA ASN A 77 1.37 3.56 3.67
C ASN A 77 1.60 4.44 2.43
N LEU A 78 2.87 4.76 2.16
CA LEU A 78 3.22 5.64 1.05
C LEU A 78 3.41 4.80 -0.22
N LEU A 79 2.58 5.03 -1.24
CA LEU A 79 2.62 4.37 -2.56
C LEU A 79 2.30 2.86 -2.57
N TRP A 80 1.90 2.28 -1.45
CA TRP A 80 1.41 0.89 -1.38
C TRP A 80 0.38 0.72 -0.28
N ASP A 81 -0.72 0.01 -0.54
CA ASP A 81 -1.70 -0.36 0.49
C ASP A 81 -2.66 -1.42 -0.06
N ASN A 82 -3.72 -1.76 0.69
CA ASN A 82 -4.81 -2.58 0.18
C ASN A 82 -5.65 -1.84 -0.89
N VAL A 83 -6.52 -2.57 -1.57
CA VAL A 83 -7.37 -2.04 -2.65
C VAL A 83 -8.34 -0.93 -2.20
N GLU A 84 -8.76 -0.93 -0.94
CA GLU A 84 -9.66 0.09 -0.39
C GLU A 84 -8.97 1.45 -0.28
N TYR A 85 -7.71 1.46 0.17
CA TYR A 85 -6.89 2.66 0.24
C TYR A 85 -6.41 3.10 -1.16
N VAL A 86 -5.96 2.16 -2.00
CA VAL A 86 -5.35 2.51 -3.29
C VAL A 86 -6.39 2.89 -4.35
N LEU A 87 -7.50 2.17 -4.47
CA LEU A 87 -8.50 2.35 -5.52
C LEU A 87 -9.87 2.83 -5.02
N GLY A 88 -10.07 2.98 -3.71
CA GLY A 88 -11.38 3.36 -3.18
C GLY A 88 -12.47 2.29 -3.36
N ILE A 89 -12.10 1.02 -3.59
CA ILE A 89 -13.04 -0.07 -3.85
C ILE A 89 -13.27 -0.89 -2.57
N ASP A 90 -14.53 -0.99 -2.14
CA ASP A 90 -14.93 -1.89 -1.04
C ASP A 90 -14.87 -3.36 -1.50
N LYS A 91 -13.84 -4.06 -1.01
CA LYS A 91 -13.63 -5.49 -1.26
C LYS A 91 -14.77 -6.37 -0.73
N ASN A 92 -15.50 -5.91 0.27
CA ASN A 92 -16.56 -6.64 0.95
C ASN A 92 -17.97 -6.17 0.55
N SER A 93 -18.10 -5.43 -0.55
CA SER A 93 -19.40 -4.94 -1.05
C SER A 93 -20.47 -6.03 -1.27
N GLN A 94 -20.08 -7.32 -1.27
CA GLN A 94 -20.93 -8.50 -1.45
C GLN A 94 -20.80 -9.55 -0.31
N SER A 95 -20.30 -9.18 0.87
CA SER A 95 -20.07 -10.13 1.97
C SER A 95 -21.36 -10.77 2.49
N LYS A 96 -21.31 -12.09 2.77
CA LYS A 96 -22.43 -12.96 3.21
C LYS A 96 -22.99 -12.69 4.62
N GLU A 97 -22.46 -11.71 5.33
CA GLU A 97 -22.94 -11.28 6.65
C GLU A 97 -23.94 -10.12 6.50
N ASP A 98 -24.79 -10.17 5.48
CA ASP A 98 -25.85 -9.18 5.35
C ASP A 98 -26.82 -9.33 6.55
N PRO A 99 -27.07 -8.25 7.31
CA PRO A 99 -28.08 -8.26 8.36
C PRO A 99 -29.42 -8.75 7.80
N GLU A 100 -30.17 -9.55 8.57
CA GLU A 100 -31.52 -10.00 8.17
C GLU A 100 -32.46 -8.80 7.85
N GLU A 101 -32.17 -7.63 8.44
CA GLU A 101 -32.91 -6.40 8.22
C GLU A 101 -32.27 -5.51 7.14
N GLU A 102 -33.02 -5.27 6.05
CA GLU A 102 -32.60 -4.43 4.92
C GLU A 102 -32.15 -3.01 5.34
N ARG A 103 -32.79 -2.42 6.36
CA ARG A 103 -32.42 -1.08 6.85
C ARG A 103 -31.01 -1.07 7.48
N GLN A 104 -30.69 -2.08 8.26
CA GLN A 104 -29.38 -2.19 8.91
C GLN A 104 -28.29 -2.47 7.87
N ARG A 105 -28.60 -3.33 6.88
CA ARG A 105 -27.74 -3.58 5.72
C ARG A 105 -27.39 -2.31 4.96
N LEU A 106 -28.38 -1.50 4.62
CA LEU A 106 -28.17 -0.23 3.91
C LEU A 106 -27.28 0.74 4.71
N LEU A 107 -27.51 0.84 6.03
CA LEU A 107 -26.68 1.67 6.91
C LEU A 107 -25.22 1.19 6.97
N GLU A 108 -24.97 -0.12 6.97
CA GLU A 108 -23.63 -0.69 7.01
C GLU A 108 -22.90 -0.57 5.68
N VAL A 109 -23.60 -0.77 4.55
CA VAL A 109 -23.06 -0.49 3.22
C VAL A 109 -22.64 0.97 3.12
N GLU A 110 -23.50 1.89 3.56
CA GLU A 110 -23.21 3.32 3.52
C GLU A 110 -22.02 3.69 4.42
N LYS A 111 -21.95 3.14 5.64
CA LYS A 111 -20.79 3.33 6.53
C LYS A 111 -19.48 2.81 5.91
N ARG A 112 -19.53 1.65 5.25
CA ARG A 112 -18.36 1.06 4.58
C ARG A 112 -17.91 1.93 3.41
N LYS A 113 -18.83 2.37 2.55
CA LYS A 113 -18.53 3.29 1.44
C LYS A 113 -17.86 4.57 1.93
N ASN A 114 -18.43 5.22 2.94
CA ASN A 114 -17.85 6.44 3.52
C ASN A 114 -16.44 6.19 4.09
N ARG A 115 -16.26 5.06 4.80
CA ARG A 115 -14.94 4.69 5.32
C ARG A 115 -13.92 4.44 4.21
N VAL A 116 -14.30 3.77 3.13
CA VAL A 116 -13.40 3.51 1.99
C VAL A 116 -13.02 4.81 1.28
N ALA A 117 -13.96 5.74 1.12
CA ALA A 117 -13.67 7.08 0.61
C ALA A 117 -12.67 7.83 1.51
N ASP A 118 -12.84 7.75 2.84
CA ASP A 118 -11.88 8.34 3.79
C ASP A 118 -10.49 7.69 3.70
N GLN A 119 -10.42 6.37 3.50
CA GLN A 119 -9.17 5.62 3.30
C GLN A 119 -8.47 6.06 2.02
N HIS A 120 -9.20 6.14 0.91
CA HIS A 120 -8.65 6.55 -0.38
C HIS A 120 -8.14 7.99 -0.36
N ARG A 121 -8.93 8.91 0.21
CA ARG A 121 -8.50 10.30 0.41
C ARG A 121 -7.23 10.38 1.25
N ALA A 122 -7.16 9.64 2.37
CA ALA A 122 -5.97 9.64 3.21
C ALA A 122 -4.72 9.14 2.48
N PHE A 123 -4.87 8.16 1.58
CA PHE A 123 -3.77 7.66 0.73
C PHE A 123 -3.25 8.74 -0.21
N ILE A 124 -4.15 9.42 -0.93
CA ILE A 124 -3.80 10.54 -1.81
C ILE A 124 -3.16 11.68 -1.01
N ASP A 125 -3.74 12.07 0.12
CA ASP A 125 -3.23 13.14 0.97
C ASP A 125 -1.81 12.84 1.48
N LYS A 126 -1.52 11.58 1.81
CA LYS A 126 -0.18 11.16 2.23
C LYS A 126 0.85 11.32 1.11
N ILE A 127 0.45 11.06 -0.14
CA ILE A 127 1.31 11.29 -1.30
C ILE A 127 1.50 12.80 -1.51
N LYS A 128 0.43 13.60 -1.47
CA LYS A 128 0.48 15.06 -1.65
C LYS A 128 1.24 15.80 -0.54
N ALA A 129 1.32 15.24 0.66
CA ALA A 129 2.06 15.80 1.79
C ALA A 129 3.59 15.61 1.70
N GLN A 130 4.10 14.94 0.67
CA GLN A 130 5.54 14.82 0.47
C GLN A 130 6.18 16.17 0.07
N PRO A 131 7.50 16.36 0.29
CA PRO A 131 8.19 17.58 -0.13
C PRO A 131 8.03 17.87 -1.62
N GLU A 132 8.03 19.15 -2.00
CA GLU A 132 7.81 19.60 -3.38
C GLU A 132 8.74 18.91 -4.40
N ALA A 133 10.01 18.68 -4.02
CA ALA A 133 10.95 17.95 -4.86
C ALA A 133 10.51 16.51 -5.19
N ILE A 134 9.85 15.83 -4.26
CA ILE A 134 9.28 14.49 -4.46
C ILE A 134 7.99 14.58 -5.27
N ILE A 135 7.13 15.56 -4.97
CA ILE A 135 5.89 15.77 -5.73
C ILE A 135 6.19 16.09 -7.19
N ALA A 136 7.24 16.85 -7.48
CA ALA A 136 7.66 17.21 -8.84
C ALA A 136 8.24 16.02 -9.63
N ASP A 137 8.51 14.88 -8.99
CA ASP A 137 8.96 13.68 -9.69
C ASP A 137 7.91 13.20 -10.69
N GLY A 138 8.37 12.84 -11.90
CA GLY A 138 7.47 12.43 -12.99
C GLY A 138 6.66 11.18 -12.67
N GLY A 139 7.23 10.23 -11.91
CA GLY A 139 6.55 9.03 -11.47
C GLY A 139 5.47 9.34 -10.42
N VAL A 140 5.78 10.20 -9.45
CA VAL A 140 4.78 10.64 -8.45
C VAL A 140 3.64 11.40 -9.11
N GLN A 141 3.93 12.26 -10.09
CA GLN A 141 2.88 12.94 -10.88
C GLN A 141 2.02 11.96 -11.68
N ALA A 142 2.61 10.92 -12.26
CA ALA A 142 1.86 9.87 -12.95
C ALA A 142 0.92 9.13 -11.99
N VAL A 143 1.41 8.78 -10.79
CA VAL A 143 0.58 8.15 -9.75
C VAL A 143 -0.57 9.08 -9.33
N LEU A 144 -0.30 10.37 -9.09
CA LEU A 144 -1.34 11.32 -8.72
C LEU A 144 -2.39 11.51 -9.83
N ARG A 145 -1.98 11.51 -11.11
CA ARG A 145 -2.92 11.52 -12.24
C ARG A 145 -3.80 10.26 -12.25
N PHE A 146 -3.17 9.09 -12.18
CA PHE A 146 -3.87 7.80 -12.11
C PHE A 146 -4.93 7.76 -11.00
N LEU A 147 -4.58 8.22 -9.80
CA LEU A 147 -5.49 8.20 -8.65
C LEU A 147 -6.65 9.21 -8.76
N ASN A 148 -6.45 10.36 -9.40
CA ASN A 148 -7.52 11.34 -9.57
C ASN A 148 -8.50 10.96 -10.70
N ASP A 149 -8.05 10.16 -11.68
CA ASP A 149 -8.90 9.71 -12.80
C ASP A 149 -9.82 8.53 -12.39
N PHE A 150 -9.66 7.99 -11.18
CA PHE A 150 -10.42 6.84 -10.66
C PHE A 150 -11.68 7.22 -9.84
N ASP A 151 -11.95 8.51 -9.65
CA ASP A 151 -13.15 9.05 -8.96
C ASP A 151 -14.39 9.16 -9.87
#